data_AF-A0A9E8HH92-F1
#
_entry.id   AF-A0A9E8HH92-F1
#
_cell.length_a   1.000
_cell.length_b   1.000
_cell.length_c   1.000
_cell.angle_alpha   90.00
_cell.angle_beta   90.00
_cell.angle_gamma   90.00
#
_symmetry.space_group_name_H-M   'P 1'
#
loop_
_entity.id
_entity.type
_entity.pdbx_description
1 polymer ?
#
loop_
_entity_poly.entity_id
_entity_poly.type
_entity_poly.pdbx_seq_one_letter_code
_entity_poly.pdbx_strand_id
1 'polypeptide(L)'
;MAKSVRLSDELVNNASQEGRFLKRSAAGQIEYWAEIGKLVEQTGCFSLSRIRSFQEGQVSIDDLTPDERIAASRNLFEQLAEAPNREGVINELKNSEHPYYSANNGTVTASTDE
;
A
#
# COMPACT_ATOMS: atom_id res chain seq x y z
N MET A 1 -21.18 -0.81 25.98
CA MET A 1 -20.06 -1.38 26.75
C MET A 1 -18.83 -1.39 25.85
N ALA A 2 -17.74 -0.74 26.26
CA ALA A 2 -16.48 -0.82 25.51
C ALA A 2 -15.81 -2.18 25.80
N LYS A 3 -15.39 -2.88 24.75
CA LYS A 3 -14.57 -4.10 24.86
C LYS A 3 -13.11 -3.72 24.63
N SER A 4 -12.21 -4.24 25.46
CA SER A 4 -10.78 -4.01 25.27
C SER A 4 -10.26 -4.86 24.11
N VAL A 5 -9.53 -4.23 23.18
CA VAL A 5 -8.88 -4.88 22.04
C VAL A 5 -7.40 -4.53 22.11
N ARG A 6 -6.53 -5.52 21.90
CA ARG A 6 -5.09 -5.28 21.77
C ARG A 6 -4.80 -4.76 20.37
N LEU A 7 -4.12 -3.62 20.29
CA LEU A 7 -3.66 -3.00 19.06
C LEU A 7 -2.14 -2.90 19.08
N SER A 8 -1.50 -2.80 17.92
CA SER A 8 -0.06 -2.58 17.84
C SER A 8 0.31 -1.19 18.38
N ASP A 9 1.47 -1.08 19.00
CA ASP A 9 1.99 0.21 19.50
C ASP A 9 2.12 1.23 18.36
N GLU A 10 2.51 0.76 17.18
CA GLU A 10 2.59 1.58 15.97
C GLU A 10 1.25 2.23 15.60
N LEU A 11 0.17 1.45 15.56
CA LEU A 11 -1.17 1.98 15.24
C LEU A 11 -1.62 3.01 16.27
N VAL A 12 -1.38 2.73 17.56
CA VAL A 12 -1.75 3.64 18.65
C VAL A 12 -0.94 4.93 18.58
N ASN A 13 0.36 4.85 18.26
CA ASN A 13 1.23 6.01 18.09
C ASN A 13 0.81 6.85 16.88
N ASN A 14 0.50 6.23 15.75
CA ASN A 14 0.00 6.91 14.55
C ASN A 14 -1.33 7.62 14.84
N ALA A 15 -2.27 6.93 15.49
CA ALA A 15 -3.55 7.51 15.90
C ALA A 15 -3.38 8.68 16.88
N SER A 16 -2.42 8.59 17.80
CA SER A 16 -2.12 9.67 18.74
C SER A 16 -1.57 10.90 18.05
N GLN A 17 -0.71 10.72 17.05
CA GLN A 17 -0.14 11.83 16.27
C GLN A 17 -1.22 12.51 15.44
N GLU A 18 -1.99 11.74 14.66
CA GLU A 18 -3.06 12.26 13.81
C GLU A 18 -4.17 12.93 14.65
N GLY A 19 -4.58 12.27 15.74
CA GLY A 19 -5.61 12.76 16.64
C GLY A 19 -5.27 14.11 17.26
N ARG A 20 -4.00 14.40 17.57
CA ARG A 20 -3.58 15.71 18.10
C ARG A 20 -3.93 16.86 17.17
N PHE A 21 -3.72 16.71 15.87
CA PHE A 21 -4.05 17.73 14.88
C PHE A 21 -5.57 17.96 14.79
N LEU A 22 -6.34 16.91 14.99
CA LEU A 22 -7.80 16.92 14.89
C LEU A 22 -8.51 17.08 16.25
N LYS A 23 -7.76 17.37 17.32
CA LYS A 23 -8.24 17.47 18.72
C LYS A 23 -9.00 16.23 19.21
N ARG A 24 -8.57 15.04 18.79
CA ARG A 24 -9.10 13.72 19.21
C ARG A 24 -8.08 12.95 20.04
N SER A 25 -8.58 12.08 20.93
CA SER A 25 -7.74 11.06 21.59
C SER A 25 -7.33 9.98 20.58
N ALA A 26 -6.30 9.20 20.91
CA ALA A 26 -5.89 8.06 20.08
C ALA A 26 -7.04 7.08 19.84
N ALA A 27 -7.80 6.77 20.91
CA ALA A 27 -8.99 5.91 20.80
C ALA A 27 -10.06 6.51 19.88
N GLY A 28 -10.37 7.81 20.03
CA GLY A 28 -11.35 8.48 19.17
C GLY A 28 -10.89 8.57 17.71
N GLN A 29 -9.59 8.70 17.47
CA GLN A 29 -9.04 8.67 16.11
C GLN A 29 -9.11 7.26 15.50
N ILE A 30 -8.86 6.22 16.27
CA ILE A 30 -9.02 4.83 15.82
C ILE A 30 -10.48 4.51 15.51
N GLU A 31 -11.43 4.95 16.36
CA GLU A 31 -12.86 4.80 16.10
C GLU A 31 -13.28 5.50 14.80
N TYR A 32 -12.78 6.71 14.58
CA TYR A 32 -13.03 7.45 13.36
C TYR A 32 -12.50 6.73 12.11
N TRP A 33 -11.27 6.22 12.14
CA TRP A 33 -10.74 5.41 11.04
C TRP A 33 -11.55 4.12 10.81
N ALA A 34 -11.99 3.46 11.88
CA ALA A 34 -12.85 2.28 11.77
C ALA A 34 -14.21 2.62 11.16
N GLU A 35 -14.76 3.81 11.43
CA GLU A 35 -15.98 4.29 10.78
C GLU A 35 -15.81 4.52 9.29
N ILE A 36 -14.73 5.17 8.88
CA ILE A 36 -14.37 5.32 7.46
C ILE A 36 -14.21 3.94 6.81
N GLY A 37 -13.46 3.02 7.46
CA GLY A 37 -13.25 1.67 6.94
C GLY A 37 -14.55 0.93 6.67
N LYS A 38 -15.53 0.99 7.59
CA LYS A 38 -16.87 0.41 7.37
C LYS A 38 -17.55 1.00 6.13
N LEU A 39 -17.50 2.32 5.94
CA LEU A 39 -18.14 2.98 4.80
C LEU A 39 -17.46 2.60 3.47
N VAL A 40 -16.13 2.50 3.48
CA VAL A 40 -15.34 2.07 2.31
C VAL A 40 -15.75 0.65 1.90
N GLU A 41 -15.79 -0.28 2.85
CA GLU A 41 -16.21 -1.67 2.60
C GLU A 41 -17.67 -1.77 2.10
N GLN A 42 -18.58 -0.95 2.63
CA GLN A 42 -19.99 -0.96 2.23
C GLN A 42 -20.23 -0.40 0.84
N THR A 43 -19.49 0.64 0.46
CA THR A 43 -19.63 1.30 -0.84
C THR A 43 -18.87 0.56 -1.95
N GLY A 44 -17.88 -0.26 -1.59
CA GLY A 44 -17.04 -0.97 -2.55
C GLY A 44 -16.17 -0.04 -3.41
N CYS A 45 -16.01 1.23 -3.01
CA CYS A 45 -15.22 2.21 -3.78
C CYS A 45 -13.72 1.91 -3.76
N PHE A 46 -13.25 1.16 -2.77
CA PHE A 46 -11.86 0.81 -2.58
C PHE A 46 -11.76 -0.54 -1.88
N SER A 47 -10.99 -1.48 -2.45
CA SER A 47 -10.89 -2.83 -1.92
C SER A 47 -9.45 -3.20 -1.55
N LEU A 48 -9.19 -3.33 -0.25
CA LEU A 48 -7.91 -3.83 0.26
C LEU A 48 -7.63 -5.26 -0.22
N SER A 49 -8.67 -6.08 -0.42
CA SER A 49 -8.50 -7.43 -0.96
C SER A 49 -7.94 -7.43 -2.38
N ARG A 50 -8.37 -6.49 -3.24
CA ARG A 50 -7.84 -6.36 -4.61
C ARG A 50 -6.40 -5.89 -4.62
N ILE A 51 -6.05 -4.96 -3.73
CA ILE A 51 -4.65 -4.52 -3.56
C ILE A 51 -3.78 -5.69 -3.12
N ARG A 52 -4.24 -6.51 -2.18
CA ARG A 52 -3.53 -7.74 -1.78
C ARG A 52 -3.40 -8.72 -2.95
N SER A 53 -4.48 -8.96 -3.70
CA SER A 53 -4.43 -9.85 -4.87
C SER A 53 -3.45 -9.36 -5.94
N PHE A 54 -3.31 -8.04 -6.13
CA PHE A 54 -2.26 -7.47 -6.96
C PHE A 54 -0.86 -7.77 -6.41
N GLN A 55 -0.63 -7.63 -5.10
CA GLN A 55 0.66 -7.95 -4.47
C GLN A 55 1.02 -9.43 -4.57
N GLU A 56 0.01 -10.31 -4.58
CA GLU A 56 0.16 -11.75 -4.79
C GLU A 56 0.30 -12.12 -6.29
N GLY A 57 0.32 -11.13 -7.19
CA GLY A 57 0.44 -11.32 -8.64
C GLY A 57 -0.80 -11.91 -9.31
N GLN A 58 -1.95 -11.94 -8.63
CA GLN A 58 -3.21 -12.52 -9.14
C GLN A 58 -4.03 -11.53 -9.98
N VAL A 59 -3.75 -10.23 -9.86
CA VAL A 59 -4.48 -9.15 -10.54
C VAL A 59 -3.47 -8.20 -11.17
N SER A 60 -3.72 -7.73 -12.40
CA SER A 60 -2.88 -6.73 -13.05
C SER A 60 -3.07 -5.35 -12.41
N ILE A 61 -2.02 -4.52 -12.42
CA ILE A 61 -2.13 -3.11 -12.02
C ILE A 61 -3.15 -2.34 -12.87
N ASP A 62 -3.37 -2.77 -14.12
CA ASP A 62 -4.32 -2.16 -15.06
C ASP A 62 -5.78 -2.45 -14.68
N ASP A 63 -6.03 -3.53 -13.94
CA ASP A 63 -7.37 -3.90 -13.49
C ASP A 63 -7.81 -3.14 -12.24
N LEU A 64 -6.86 -2.59 -11.46
CA LEU A 64 -7.15 -1.80 -10.26
C LEU A 64 -7.86 -0.48 -10.60
N THR A 65 -8.62 0.09 -9.67
CA THR A 65 -9.11 1.48 -9.83
C THR A 65 -7.94 2.47 -9.70
N PRO A 66 -8.08 3.74 -10.16
CA PRO A 66 -7.03 4.75 -9.98
C PRO A 66 -6.59 4.91 -8.51
N ASP A 67 -7.54 4.91 -7.58
CA ASP A 67 -7.24 5.01 -6.15
C ASP A 67 -6.53 3.77 -5.61
N GLU A 68 -6.96 2.58 -6.04
CA GLU A 68 -6.29 1.31 -5.70
C GLU A 68 -4.86 1.25 -6.25
N ARG A 69 -4.62 1.75 -7.47
CA ARG A 69 -3.27 1.81 -8.07
C ARG A 69 -2.31 2.67 -7.26
N ILE A 70 -2.77 3.83 -6.76
CA ILE A 70 -1.95 4.72 -5.94
C ILE A 70 -1.56 4.01 -4.62
N ALA A 71 -2.51 3.36 -3.97
CA ALA A 71 -2.25 2.64 -2.73
C ALA A 71 -1.34 1.42 -2.95
N ALA A 72 -1.62 0.63 -4.00
CA ALA A 72 -0.85 -0.55 -4.36
C ALA A 72 0.61 -0.21 -4.70
N SER A 73 0.84 0.83 -5.51
CA SER A 73 2.18 1.27 -5.88
C SER A 73 2.98 1.76 -4.67
N ARG A 74 2.39 2.58 -3.78
CA ARG A 74 3.06 3.00 -2.55
C ARG A 74 3.51 1.81 -1.72
N ASN A 75 2.62 0.86 -1.48
CA ASN A 75 2.95 -0.28 -0.63
C ASN A 75 3.99 -1.20 -1.29
N LEU A 76 3.95 -1.37 -2.61
CA LEU A 76 5.00 -2.07 -3.36
C LEU A 76 6.37 -1.40 -3.18
N PHE A 77 6.43 -0.06 -3.26
CA PHE A 77 7.69 0.66 -3.07
C PHE A 77 8.21 0.57 -1.63
N GLU A 78 7.33 0.63 -0.63
CA GLU A 78 7.70 0.42 0.78
C GLU A 78 8.30 -0.98 0.99
N GLN A 79 7.64 -2.02 0.46
CA GLN A 79 8.15 -3.39 0.53
C GLN A 79 9.50 -3.56 -0.17
N LEU A 80 9.69 -2.95 -1.34
CA LEU A 80 10.97 -2.97 -2.06
C LEU A 80 12.08 -2.20 -1.33
N ALA A 81 11.73 -1.12 -0.61
CA ALA A 81 12.68 -0.34 0.18
C ALA A 81 13.17 -1.11 1.41
N GLU A 82 12.28 -1.88 2.04
CA GLU A 82 12.58 -2.71 3.21
C GLU A 82 13.12 -4.11 2.85
N ALA A 83 13.14 -4.47 1.56
CA ALA A 83 13.57 -5.78 1.11
C ALA A 83 15.06 -6.03 1.44
N PRO A 84 15.39 -7.07 2.23
CA PRO A 84 16.76 -7.36 2.63
C PRO A 84 17.67 -7.75 1.46
N ASN A 85 17.10 -8.19 0.33
CA ASN A 85 17.82 -8.58 -0.89
C ASN A 85 17.41 -7.74 -2.10
N ARG A 86 17.41 -6.41 -1.96
CA ARG A 86 17.04 -5.50 -3.05
C ARG A 86 17.83 -5.74 -4.34
N GLU A 87 19.14 -5.98 -4.24
CA GLU A 87 19.98 -6.28 -5.41
C GLU A 87 19.57 -7.59 -6.09
N GLY A 88 19.23 -8.63 -5.31
CA GLY A 88 18.70 -9.88 -5.86
C GLY A 88 17.40 -9.68 -6.61
N VAL A 89 16.46 -8.91 -6.05
CA VAL A 89 15.18 -8.59 -6.72
C VAL A 89 15.41 -7.83 -8.03
N ILE A 90 16.34 -6.86 -8.05
CA ILE A 90 16.69 -6.14 -9.27
C ILE A 90 17.29 -7.09 -10.32
N ASN A 91 18.14 -8.02 -9.91
CA ASN A 91 18.72 -9.01 -10.81
C ASN A 91 17.66 -9.99 -11.35
N GLU A 92 16.72 -10.43 -10.52
CA GLU A 92 15.59 -11.27 -10.95
C GLU A 92 14.70 -10.54 -11.97
N LEU A 93 14.41 -9.25 -11.75
CA LEU A 93 13.67 -8.43 -12.71
C LEU A 93 14.40 -8.32 -14.06
N LYS A 94 15.71 -8.06 -14.02
CA LYS A 94 16.55 -7.97 -15.23
C LYS A 94 16.59 -9.27 -16.03
N ASN A 95 16.54 -10.41 -15.33
CA ASN A 95 16.60 -11.74 -15.94
C ASN A 95 15.20 -12.31 -16.23
N SER A 96 14.12 -11.57 -15.94
CA SER A 96 12.76 -12.04 -16.19
C SER A 96 12.42 -11.98 -17.68
N GLU A 97 11.56 -12.89 -18.15
CA GLU A 97 11.03 -12.86 -19.52
C GLU A 97 10.02 -11.72 -19.74
N HIS A 98 9.65 -11.01 -18.67
CA HIS A 98 8.68 -9.93 -18.73
C HIS A 98 9.38 -8.58 -18.96
N PRO A 99 8.84 -7.72 -19.83
CA PRO A 99 9.39 -6.40 -20.04
C PRO A 99 9.31 -5.59 -18.74
N TYR A 100 10.43 -4.98 -18.35
CA TYR A 100 10.48 -4.04 -17.24
C TYR A 100 10.78 -2.63 -17.75
N TYR A 101 10.28 -1.63 -17.04
CA TYR A 101 10.55 -0.22 -17.36
C TYR A 101 11.50 0.36 -16.33
N SER A 102 12.50 1.09 -16.81
CA SER A 102 13.45 1.82 -15.96
C SER A 102 13.41 3.29 -16.31
N ALA A 103 13.61 4.16 -15.32
CA ALA A 103 13.68 5.59 -15.53
C ALA A 103 15.08 6.08 -15.13
N ASN A 104 15.79 6.68 -16.08
CA ASN A 104 17.09 7.33 -15.84
C ASN A 104 17.03 8.76 -16.38
N ASN A 105 17.42 9.75 -15.57
CA ASN A 105 17.37 11.18 -15.92
C ASN A 105 16.03 11.66 -16.52
N GLY A 106 14.90 11.13 -16.05
CA GLY A 106 13.56 11.51 -16.50
C GLY A 106 13.13 10.89 -17.84
N THR A 107 13.97 10.06 -18.45
CA THR A 107 13.59 9.23 -19.60
C THR A 107 13.25 7.82 -19.14
N VAL A 108 12.08 7.32 -19.56
CA VAL A 108 11.64 5.95 -19.31
C VAL A 108 12.05 5.09 -20.50
N THR A 109 12.76 4.00 -20.25
CA THR A 109 13.17 3.00 -21.25
C THR A 109 12.59 1.63 -20.87
N ALA A 110 12.15 0.86 -21.88
CA ALA A 110 11.77 -0.53 -21.69
C ALA A 110 12.99 -1.43 -21.84
N SER A 111 13.02 -2.56 -21.13
CA SER A 111 14.07 -3.58 -21.26
C SER A 111 14.10 -4.26 -22.65
N THR A 112 13.06 -4.08 -23.45
CA THR A 112 12.99 -4.54 -24.84
C THR A 112 13.58 -3.54 -25.84
N ASP A 113 13.90 -2.32 -25.40
CA ASP A 113 14.45 -1.26 -26.25
C ASP A 113 16.00 -1.24 -26.23
N GLU A 114 16.63 -2.04 -25.35
CA GLU A 114 18.09 -2.31 -25.29
C GLU A 114 18.46 -3.56 -26.09
#